data_AF-A0A553KC16-F1
#
_entry.id   AF-A0A553KC16-F1
#
_cell.length_a   1.000
_cell.length_b   1.000
_cell.length_c   1.000
_cell.angle_alpha   90.00
_cell.angle_beta   90.00
_cell.angle_gamma   90.00
#
_symmetry.space_group_name_H-M   'P 1'
#
loop_
_entity.id
_entity.type
_entity.pdbx_description
1 polymer ?
#
loop_
_entity_poly.entity_id
_entity_poly.type
_entity_poly.pdbx_seq_one_letter_code
_entity_poly.pdbx_strand_id
1 'polypeptide(L)'
;MNTQVKKGQMLFAILLVCFISLSACSGEEQSTSTGSSETSLQNNGKETAETAGSNPDGEPISTKQTATSREEQIEALKALIPDGLTKRPETAEEFYNLPPGRFSGVQYGKQYEEIEKVLQQFPNIENPDPEIIELYYLALLGLFAEDYPEPQEIINQIKLSSFGSPEMDDPRFQFKEQYNVMIVLDASGSMGNMAGGKTRMEAAKEAIRSFAA
;
A
#
# COMPACT_ATOMS: atom_id res chain seq x y z
N MET A 1 -19.40 -25.88 -43.23
CA MET A 1 -18.33 -25.63 -42.24
C MET A 1 -17.65 -24.24 -42.32
N ASN A 2 -17.96 -23.34 -43.27
CA ASN A 2 -17.11 -22.15 -43.50
C ASN A 2 -17.43 -20.87 -42.69
N THR A 3 -18.51 -20.81 -41.90
CA THR A 3 -18.90 -19.60 -41.17
C THR A 3 -18.20 -19.43 -39.81
N GLN A 4 -17.92 -20.52 -39.09
CA GLN A 4 -17.22 -20.44 -37.79
C GLN A 4 -15.74 -20.08 -37.96
N VAL A 5 -15.07 -20.67 -38.95
CA VAL A 5 -13.65 -20.36 -39.25
C VAL A 5 -13.47 -18.89 -39.60
N LYS A 6 -14.37 -18.31 -40.42
CA LYS A 6 -14.34 -16.88 -40.76
C LYS A 6 -14.57 -15.97 -39.56
N LYS A 7 -15.46 -16.32 -38.63
CA LYS A 7 -15.66 -15.56 -37.38
C LYS A 7 -14.42 -15.60 -36.48
N GLY A 8 -13.80 -16.78 -36.34
CA GLY A 8 -12.55 -16.95 -35.60
C GLY A 8 -11.41 -16.11 -36.19
N GLN A 9 -11.21 -16.19 -37.51
CA GLN A 9 -10.19 -15.39 -38.22
C GLN A 9 -10.46 -13.88 -38.12
N MET A 10 -11.72 -13.44 -38.17
CA MET A 10 -12.08 -12.03 -38.04
C MET A 10 -11.84 -11.51 -36.61
N LEU A 11 -12.16 -12.28 -35.58
CA LEU A 11 -11.83 -11.97 -34.18
C LEU A 11 -10.32 -11.91 -33.95
N PHE A 12 -9.56 -12.85 -34.51
CA PHE A 12 -8.10 -12.87 -34.39
C PHE A 12 -7.45 -11.67 -35.10
N ALA A 13 -7.97 -11.27 -36.26
CA ALA A 13 -7.50 -10.09 -36.99
C ALA A 13 -7.78 -8.78 -36.23
N ILE A 14 -8.94 -8.65 -35.59
CA ILE A 14 -9.28 -7.48 -34.75
C ILE A 14 -8.35 -7.43 -33.53
N LEU A 15 -8.13 -8.56 -32.84
CA LEU A 15 -7.23 -8.64 -31.69
C LEU A 15 -5.79 -8.25 -32.05
N LEU A 16 -5.30 -8.68 -33.23
CA LEU A 16 -3.97 -8.35 -33.74
C LEU A 16 -3.81 -6.84 -34.01
N VAL A 17 -4.84 -6.20 -34.58
CA VAL A 17 -4.84 -4.74 -34.86
C VAL A 17 -4.89 -3.93 -33.56
N CYS A 18 -5.63 -4.38 -32.55
CA CYS A 18 -5.62 -3.78 -31.21
C CYS A 18 -4.24 -3.90 -30.52
N PHE A 19 -3.50 -5.00 -30.74
CA PHE A 19 -2.15 -5.15 -30.21
C PHE A 19 -1.15 -4.17 -30.85
N ILE A 20 -1.22 -3.97 -32.17
CA ILE A 20 -0.31 -3.06 -32.89
C ILE A 20 -0.55 -1.59 -32.49
N SER A 21 -1.78 -1.21 -32.15
CA SER A 21 -2.12 0.17 -31.75
C SER A 21 -1.69 0.53 -30.33
N LEU A 22 -1.34 -0.44 -29.48
CA LEU A 22 -0.80 -0.20 -28.13
C LEU A 22 0.72 0.04 -28.11
N SER A 23 1.45 -0.29 -29.19
CA SER A 23 2.91 -0.13 -29.27
C SER A 23 3.37 1.21 -29.86
N ALA A 24 2.44 2.11 -30.23
CA ALA A 24 2.73 3.33 -30.98
C ALA A 24 2.82 4.62 -30.12
N CYS A 25 3.22 4.50 -28.85
CA CYS A 25 3.57 5.63 -27.98
C CYS A 25 4.83 5.33 -27.12
N SER A 26 5.94 5.04 -27.78
CA SER A 26 7.29 5.13 -27.21
C SER A 26 8.14 5.90 -28.20
N GLY A 27 8.45 7.16 -27.88
CA GLY A 27 8.99 8.12 -28.85
C GLY A 27 10.52 8.22 -28.86
N GLU A 28 11.02 9.02 -29.80
CA GLU A 28 12.36 9.60 -29.76
C GLU A 28 12.35 10.90 -30.59
N GLU A 29 12.50 12.04 -29.92
CA GLU A 29 13.03 13.26 -30.55
C GLU A 29 14.34 13.60 -29.85
N GLN A 30 15.45 13.40 -30.54
CA GLN A 30 16.74 13.98 -30.20
C GLN A 30 17.14 14.94 -31.32
N SER A 31 17.30 16.22 -30.98
CA SER A 31 18.06 17.17 -31.80
C SER A 31 18.69 18.23 -30.93
N THR A 32 19.90 18.63 -31.31
CA THR A 32 20.92 19.09 -30.38
C THR A 32 21.26 20.57 -30.58
N SER A 33 21.50 21.23 -29.45
CA SER A 33 22.34 22.44 -29.27
C SER A 33 21.76 23.85 -29.47
N THR A 34 22.26 24.71 -28.57
CA THR A 34 22.70 26.11 -28.81
C THR A 34 21.76 27.24 -28.42
N GLY A 35 22.16 27.95 -27.36
CA GLY A 35 22.33 29.41 -27.44
C GLY A 35 21.23 30.28 -26.82
N SER A 36 21.53 30.85 -25.65
CA SER A 36 20.80 31.99 -25.11
C SER A 36 20.99 33.24 -25.97
N SER A 37 19.93 34.02 -26.21
CA SER A 37 19.91 35.50 -26.03
C SER A 37 18.54 36.14 -26.33
N GLU A 38 18.02 36.83 -25.31
CA GLU A 38 17.41 38.18 -25.36
C GLU A 38 16.19 38.55 -26.26
N THR A 39 15.12 38.97 -25.56
CA THR A 39 14.48 40.30 -25.70
C THR A 39 13.63 40.64 -26.95
N SER A 40 12.29 40.70 -26.81
CA SER A 40 11.53 41.98 -26.65
C SER A 40 9.98 41.92 -26.82
N LEU A 41 9.29 42.44 -25.79
CA LEU A 41 8.18 43.42 -25.80
C LEU A 41 6.81 43.22 -26.52
N GLN A 42 5.79 43.78 -25.83
CA GLN A 42 4.40 44.11 -26.21
C GLN A 42 3.34 42.97 -26.18
N ASN A 43 2.10 43.09 -25.65
CA ASN A 43 1.35 43.95 -24.70
C ASN A 43 -0.09 44.22 -25.21
N ASN A 44 -1.09 43.96 -24.33
CA ASN A 44 -2.38 44.66 -24.17
C ASN A 44 -3.71 44.20 -24.83
N GLY A 45 -4.80 44.36 -24.08
CA GLY A 45 -6.24 44.36 -24.50
C GLY A 45 -6.95 42.98 -24.44
N LYS A 46 -7.92 42.61 -23.57
CA LYS A 46 -8.95 43.24 -22.68
C LYS A 46 -10.38 43.25 -23.27
N GLU A 47 -11.35 42.77 -22.45
CA GLU A 47 -12.83 43.03 -22.47
C GLU A 47 -13.71 42.36 -23.56
N THR A 48 -15.01 41.99 -23.36
CA THR A 48 -15.93 42.01 -22.18
C THR A 48 -16.92 40.82 -22.22
N ALA A 49 -17.62 40.54 -21.11
CA ALA A 49 -18.73 39.59 -20.96
C ALA A 49 -20.10 40.08 -21.50
N GLU A 50 -21.10 39.17 -21.54
CA GLU A 50 -22.49 39.34 -21.04
C GLU A 50 -23.24 37.97 -21.10
N THR A 51 -24.45 37.72 -20.55
CA THR A 51 -25.01 37.79 -19.16
C THR A 51 -26.35 37.00 -19.12
N ALA A 52 -26.83 36.65 -17.90
CA ALA A 52 -28.24 36.40 -17.49
C ALA A 52 -28.81 34.95 -17.43
N GLY A 53 -29.40 34.61 -16.27
CA GLY A 53 -30.16 33.36 -16.02
C GLY A 53 -30.50 33.08 -14.53
N SER A 54 -31.45 33.81 -13.95
CA SER A 54 -32.06 33.61 -12.61
C SER A 54 -33.32 32.71 -12.68
N ASN A 55 -33.95 32.12 -11.65
CA ASN A 55 -33.87 32.03 -10.15
C ASN A 55 -34.91 30.94 -9.71
N PRO A 56 -35.15 30.61 -8.40
CA PRO A 56 -34.32 30.44 -7.20
C PRO A 56 -34.68 29.11 -6.42
N ASP A 57 -34.44 29.09 -5.09
CA ASP A 57 -34.94 28.16 -4.03
C ASP A 57 -34.19 26.83 -3.76
N GLY A 58 -33.64 26.70 -2.52
CA GLY A 58 -33.00 25.47 -2.05
C GLY A 58 -31.99 25.57 -0.88
N GLU A 59 -32.27 26.38 0.15
CA GLU A 59 -31.53 26.54 1.44
C GLU A 59 -30.00 26.84 1.44
N PRO A 60 -29.57 27.97 2.03
CA PRO A 60 -28.16 28.16 2.37
C PRO A 60 -27.80 27.40 3.66
N ILE A 61 -26.93 26.39 3.55
CA ILE A 61 -26.22 25.85 4.71
C ILE A 61 -25.38 27.00 5.30
N SER A 62 -25.82 27.53 6.43
CA SER A 62 -25.11 28.59 7.14
C SER A 62 -23.91 28.00 7.88
N THR A 63 -22.82 27.78 7.14
CA THR A 63 -21.49 27.70 7.74
C THR A 63 -21.21 29.04 8.41
N LYS A 64 -21.29 29.07 9.75
CA LYS A 64 -20.79 30.20 10.55
C LYS A 64 -19.29 30.31 10.33
N GLN A 65 -18.92 31.15 9.36
CA GLN A 65 -17.56 31.61 9.11
C GLN A 65 -17.15 32.53 10.27
N THR A 66 -16.87 31.89 11.41
CA THR A 66 -16.26 32.56 12.56
C THR A 66 -14.81 32.75 12.17
N ALA A 67 -14.37 34.00 12.01
CA ALA A 67 -12.99 34.32 11.68
C ALA A 67 -12.11 34.12 12.93
N THR A 68 -11.88 32.86 13.27
CA THR A 68 -10.93 32.37 14.28
C THR A 68 -9.56 32.96 14.00
N SER A 69 -8.88 33.51 15.00
CA SER A 69 -7.56 34.14 14.78
C SER A 69 -6.51 33.11 14.33
N ARG A 70 -5.44 33.54 13.64
CA ARG A 70 -4.35 32.64 13.20
C ARG A 70 -3.77 31.86 14.38
N GLU A 71 -3.59 32.54 15.50
CA GLU A 71 -3.04 32.00 16.74
C GLU A 71 -3.94 30.91 17.32
N GLU A 72 -5.25 31.15 17.33
CA GLU A 72 -6.28 30.21 17.81
C GLU A 72 -6.46 29.00 16.86
N GLN A 73 -6.28 29.19 15.54
CA GLN A 73 -6.20 28.09 14.56
C GLN A 73 -4.98 27.19 14.81
N ILE A 74 -3.81 27.80 15.10
CA ILE A 74 -2.57 27.09 15.43
C ILE A 74 -2.70 26.33 16.75
N GLU A 75 -3.35 26.92 17.76
CA GLU A 75 -3.63 26.24 19.04
C GLU A 75 -4.58 25.05 18.86
N ALA A 76 -5.67 25.23 18.09
CA ALA A 76 -6.60 24.16 17.76
C ALA A 76 -5.93 23.00 17.02
N LEU A 77 -5.07 23.26 16.03
CA LEU A 77 -4.32 22.22 15.33
C LEU A 77 -3.32 21.52 16.26
N LYS A 78 -2.61 22.25 17.11
CA LYS A 78 -1.67 21.66 18.09
C LYS A 78 -2.37 20.75 19.09
N ALA A 79 -3.61 21.06 19.49
CA ALA A 79 -4.42 20.21 20.36
C ALA A 79 -4.90 18.89 19.70
N LEU A 80 -4.82 18.78 18.37
CA LEU A 80 -5.18 17.57 17.61
C LEU A 80 -3.98 16.66 17.29
N ILE A 81 -2.74 17.13 17.53
CA ILE A 81 -1.51 16.36 17.31
C ILE A 81 -1.24 15.48 18.55
N PRO A 82 -1.04 14.15 18.41
CA PRO A 82 -0.74 13.28 19.54
C PRO A 82 0.67 13.52 20.09
N ASP A 83 0.83 13.26 21.40
CA ASP A 83 2.12 13.37 22.08
C ASP A 83 3.22 12.54 21.38
N GLY A 84 4.37 13.18 21.14
CA GLY A 84 5.53 12.58 20.46
C GLY A 84 5.63 12.89 18.96
N LEU A 85 4.54 13.27 18.28
CA LEU A 85 4.56 13.60 16.85
C LEU A 85 4.94 15.07 16.61
N THR A 86 6.23 15.39 16.76
CA THR A 86 6.74 16.77 16.75
C THR A 86 7.22 17.27 15.39
N LYS A 87 7.53 16.36 14.45
CA LYS A 87 7.96 16.68 13.09
C LYS A 87 7.45 15.64 12.10
N ARG A 88 7.37 16.03 10.82
CA ARG A 88 7.12 15.09 9.72
C ARG A 88 8.32 14.13 9.58
N PRO A 89 8.08 12.84 9.35
CA PRO A 89 9.15 11.89 9.05
C PRO A 89 9.84 12.28 7.73
N GLU A 90 11.17 12.31 7.75
CA GLU A 90 12.00 12.63 6.58
C GLU A 90 12.61 11.37 5.93
N THR A 91 12.60 10.24 6.64
CA THR A 91 13.15 8.96 6.18
C THR A 91 12.10 7.86 6.22
N ALA A 92 12.32 6.80 5.44
CA ALA A 92 11.46 5.60 5.48
C ALA A 92 11.50 4.89 6.83
N GLU A 93 12.63 4.95 7.55
CA GLU A 93 12.78 4.41 8.90
C GLU A 93 11.98 5.23 9.92
N GLU A 94 12.01 6.56 9.83
CA GLU A 94 11.16 7.41 10.66
C GLU A 94 9.67 7.15 10.37
N PHE A 95 9.29 7.08 9.09
CA PHE A 95 7.90 6.84 8.67
C PHE A 95 7.36 5.49 9.15
N TYR A 96 8.16 4.44 9.01
CA TYR A 96 7.80 3.09 9.42
C TYR A 96 7.66 2.96 10.96
N ASN A 97 8.50 3.64 11.73
CA ASN A 97 8.47 3.61 13.20
C ASN A 97 7.46 4.59 13.83
N LEU A 98 6.53 5.19 13.06
CA LEU A 98 5.48 6.01 13.66
C LEU A 98 4.52 5.17 14.52
N PRO A 99 4.03 5.71 15.64
CA PRO A 99 2.93 5.08 16.35
C PRO A 99 1.68 5.08 15.46
N PRO A 100 0.86 4.01 15.49
CA PRO A 100 -0.38 3.96 14.72
C PRO A 100 -1.34 5.07 15.17
N GLY A 101 -1.95 5.73 14.19
CA GLY A 101 -2.93 6.78 14.40
C GLY A 101 -4.25 6.23 14.95
N ARG A 102 -5.09 7.12 15.49
CA ARG A 102 -6.38 6.78 16.14
C ARG A 102 -7.25 5.81 15.35
N PHE A 103 -7.25 5.92 14.02
CA PHE A 103 -8.13 5.17 13.11
C PHE A 103 -7.41 4.03 12.35
N SER A 104 -6.17 3.74 12.72
CA SER A 104 -5.33 2.67 12.14
C SER A 104 -5.98 1.28 12.21
N GLY A 105 -5.69 0.42 11.24
CA GLY A 105 -6.08 -1.00 11.23
C GLY A 105 -7.58 -1.29 11.06
N VAL A 106 -8.44 -0.26 11.00
CA VAL A 106 -9.89 -0.40 10.81
C VAL A 106 -10.32 0.19 9.46
N GLN A 107 -11.04 -0.60 8.66
CA GLN A 107 -11.52 -0.13 7.36
C GLN A 107 -12.45 1.09 7.51
N TYR A 108 -12.19 2.15 6.72
CA TYR A 108 -12.95 3.42 6.71
C TYR A 108 -14.47 3.24 6.85
N GLY A 109 -15.08 2.35 6.06
CA GLY A 109 -16.53 2.12 6.07
C GLY A 109 -17.12 1.59 7.39
N LYS A 110 -16.29 1.17 8.35
CA LYS A 110 -16.71 0.76 9.70
C LYS A 110 -16.65 1.89 10.74
N GLN A 111 -16.01 3.02 10.41
CA GLN A 111 -15.72 4.11 11.34
C GLN A 111 -15.95 5.51 10.72
N TYR A 112 -16.56 5.59 9.54
CA TYR A 112 -16.74 6.84 8.78
C TYR A 112 -17.42 7.95 9.61
N GLU A 113 -18.40 7.61 10.44
CA GLU A 113 -19.08 8.61 11.30
C GLU A 113 -18.17 9.21 12.36
N GLU A 114 -17.21 8.46 12.89
CA GLU A 114 -16.27 8.95 13.90
C GLU A 114 -15.16 9.77 13.23
N ILE A 115 -14.68 9.30 12.07
CA ILE A 115 -13.77 10.06 11.21
C ILE A 115 -14.37 11.41 10.85
N GLU A 116 -15.63 11.46 10.40
CA GLU A 116 -16.30 12.70 10.04
C GLU A 116 -16.43 13.64 11.25
N LYS A 117 -16.87 13.12 12.41
CA LYS A 117 -16.99 13.90 13.67
C LYS A 117 -15.65 14.49 14.13
N VAL A 118 -14.53 13.80 13.90
CA VAL A 118 -13.19 14.30 14.24
C VAL A 118 -12.69 15.30 13.19
N LEU A 119 -12.89 15.03 11.90
CA LEU A 119 -12.50 15.98 10.83
C LEU A 119 -13.30 17.29 10.89
N GLN A 120 -14.55 17.27 11.36
CA GLN A 120 -15.35 18.48 11.65
C GLN A 120 -14.74 19.37 12.76
N GLN A 121 -13.78 18.89 13.54
CA GLN A 121 -13.07 19.68 14.57
C GLN A 121 -11.86 20.43 14.00
N PHE A 122 -11.41 20.10 12.79
CA PHE A 122 -10.29 20.81 12.16
C PHE A 122 -10.74 22.21 11.72
N PRO A 123 -9.97 23.27 12.02
CA PRO A 123 -10.32 24.62 11.65
C PRO A 123 -10.29 24.79 10.12
N ASN A 124 -11.37 25.26 9.50
CA ASN A 124 -11.36 25.57 8.07
C ASN A 124 -10.50 26.82 7.80
N ILE A 125 -9.40 26.68 7.05
CA ILE A 125 -8.42 27.75 6.81
C ILE A 125 -8.31 28.02 5.30
N GLU A 126 -8.73 29.21 4.89
CA GLU A 126 -8.54 29.69 3.52
C GLU A 126 -7.12 30.25 3.35
N ASN A 127 -6.38 29.72 2.35
CA ASN A 127 -4.98 30.07 2.05
C ASN A 127 -4.01 29.85 3.25
N PRO A 128 -3.84 28.60 3.71
CA PRO A 128 -2.95 28.30 4.84
C PRO A 128 -1.48 28.62 4.52
N ASP A 129 -0.77 29.14 5.52
CA ASP A 129 0.68 29.35 5.44
C ASP A 129 1.46 28.03 5.68
N PRO A 130 2.78 27.99 5.41
CA PRO A 130 3.56 26.75 5.56
C PRO A 130 3.60 26.16 6.98
N GLU A 131 3.47 26.97 8.04
CA GLU A 131 3.40 26.48 9.43
C GLU A 131 2.07 25.75 9.66
N ILE A 132 0.97 26.37 9.20
CA ILE A 132 -0.37 25.78 9.28
C ILE A 132 -0.45 24.47 8.50
N ILE A 133 0.14 24.41 7.29
CA ILE A 133 0.18 23.19 6.46
C ILE A 133 0.91 22.05 7.20
N GLU A 134 2.03 22.34 7.86
CA GLU A 134 2.78 21.33 8.62
C GLU A 134 1.96 20.81 9.81
N LEU A 135 1.34 21.70 10.59
CA LEU A 135 0.49 21.30 11.71
C LEU A 135 -0.72 20.47 11.26
N TYR A 136 -1.32 20.82 10.11
CA TYR A 136 -2.37 20.04 9.47
C TYR A 136 -1.90 18.62 9.11
N TYR A 137 -0.70 18.51 8.52
CA TYR A 137 -0.11 17.23 8.15
C TYR A 137 0.14 16.36 9.38
N LEU A 138 0.71 16.91 10.46
CA LEU A 138 0.96 16.18 11.71
C LEU A 138 -0.34 15.72 12.38
N ALA A 139 -1.37 16.57 12.43
CA ALA A 139 -2.66 16.21 13.01
C ALA A 139 -3.35 15.09 12.21
N LEU A 140 -3.32 15.14 10.87
CA LEU A 140 -3.83 14.06 10.02
C LEU A 140 -3.01 12.76 10.17
N LEU A 141 -1.69 12.86 10.27
CA LEU A 141 -0.81 11.71 10.46
C LEU A 141 -1.09 11.03 11.82
N GLY A 142 -1.35 11.79 12.88
CA GLY A 142 -1.78 11.27 14.18
C GLY A 142 -3.16 10.58 14.19
N LEU A 143 -3.99 10.81 13.16
CA LEU A 143 -5.27 10.11 12.98
C LEU A 143 -5.15 8.86 12.10
N PHE A 144 -4.32 8.92 11.04
CA PHE A 144 -4.34 7.95 9.93
C PHE A 144 -3.01 7.24 9.64
N ALA A 145 -1.97 7.40 10.46
CA ALA A 145 -0.77 6.56 10.36
C ALA A 145 -1.17 5.08 10.55
N GLU A 146 -0.93 4.25 9.56
CA GLU A 146 -1.23 2.81 9.64
C GLU A 146 -0.18 2.07 10.47
N ASP A 147 -0.59 0.97 11.09
CA ASP A 147 0.28 0.04 11.82
C ASP A 147 1.08 -0.80 10.81
N TYR A 148 2.18 -0.25 10.31
CA TYR A 148 3.04 -0.95 9.36
C TYR A 148 3.83 -2.05 10.08
N PRO A 149 3.95 -3.26 9.49
CA PRO A 149 4.75 -4.33 10.08
C PRO A 149 6.22 -4.27 9.64
N GLU A 150 7.13 -4.56 10.59
CA GLU A 150 8.39 -5.26 10.41
C GLU A 150 8.84 -5.48 8.94
N PRO A 151 9.58 -4.60 8.23
CA PRO A 151 10.13 -4.94 6.93
C PRO A 151 10.95 -6.23 6.97
N GLN A 152 11.68 -6.47 8.07
CA GLN A 152 12.36 -7.75 8.33
C GLN A 152 11.39 -8.89 8.60
N GLU A 153 10.27 -8.64 9.28
CA GLU A 153 9.24 -9.65 9.52
C GLU A 153 8.57 -10.08 8.22
N ILE A 154 8.16 -9.13 7.36
CA ILE A 154 7.63 -9.41 6.02
C ILE A 154 8.63 -10.20 5.18
N ILE A 155 9.91 -9.81 5.17
CA ILE A 155 10.98 -10.56 4.50
C ILE A 155 11.08 -11.99 5.05
N ASN A 156 10.95 -12.18 6.37
CA ASN A 156 11.01 -13.51 7.00
C ASN A 156 9.76 -14.36 6.72
N GLN A 157 8.56 -13.76 6.71
CA GLN A 157 7.31 -14.42 6.31
C GLN A 157 7.37 -14.86 4.84
N ILE A 158 7.93 -14.04 3.94
CA ILE A 158 8.15 -14.40 2.53
C ILE A 158 9.16 -15.55 2.43
N LYS A 159 10.33 -15.48 3.11
CA LYS A 159 11.31 -16.58 3.12
C LYS A 159 10.73 -17.90 3.63
N LEU A 160 9.89 -17.84 4.67
CA LEU A 160 9.22 -19.02 5.23
C LEU A 160 8.17 -19.59 4.26
N SER A 161 7.38 -18.73 3.62
CA SER A 161 6.35 -19.12 2.64
C SER A 161 6.95 -19.70 1.37
N SER A 162 8.12 -19.21 0.98
CA SER A 162 8.89 -19.71 -0.18
C SER A 162 9.83 -20.87 0.16
N PHE A 163 9.85 -21.36 1.40
CA PHE A 163 10.73 -22.47 1.80
C PHE A 163 10.43 -23.72 0.95
N GLY A 164 11.46 -24.22 0.27
CA GLY A 164 11.35 -25.35 -0.65
C GLY A 164 10.97 -24.97 -2.09
N SER A 165 10.71 -23.70 -2.40
CA SER A 165 10.53 -23.26 -3.78
C SER A 165 11.83 -23.42 -4.59
N PRO A 166 11.78 -23.97 -5.82
CA PRO A 166 12.94 -24.05 -6.70
C PRO A 166 13.42 -22.67 -7.19
N GLU A 167 12.62 -21.61 -7.01
CA GLU A 167 12.94 -20.23 -7.39
C GLU A 167 13.66 -19.44 -6.28
N MET A 168 13.96 -20.05 -5.12
CA MET A 168 14.74 -19.39 -4.06
C MET A 168 16.24 -19.42 -4.35
N ASP A 169 16.90 -18.26 -4.45
CA ASP A 169 18.35 -18.17 -4.69
C ASP A 169 19.24 -18.67 -3.52
N ASP A 170 18.73 -18.70 -2.29
CA ASP A 170 19.50 -19.07 -1.09
C ASP A 170 19.44 -20.60 -0.83
N PRO A 171 20.56 -21.34 -0.94
CA PRO A 171 20.59 -22.80 -0.81
C PRO A 171 20.21 -23.33 0.59
N ARG A 172 20.04 -22.45 1.59
CA ARG A 172 19.55 -22.81 2.93
C ARG A 172 18.03 -23.00 2.98
N PHE A 173 17.31 -22.40 2.04
CA PHE A 173 15.84 -22.42 1.97
C PHE A 173 15.30 -23.23 0.77
N GLN A 174 16.18 -23.78 -0.08
CA GLN A 174 15.83 -24.76 -1.10
C GLN A 174 15.65 -26.17 -0.50
N PHE A 175 14.75 -26.99 -1.06
CA PHE A 175 14.82 -28.43 -0.83
C PHE A 175 16.05 -29.00 -1.52
N LYS A 176 16.92 -29.66 -0.77
CA LYS A 176 18.02 -30.44 -1.35
C LYS A 176 17.46 -31.68 -2.01
N GLU A 177 17.78 -31.89 -3.28
CA GLU A 177 17.36 -33.09 -4.04
C GLU A 177 17.79 -34.40 -3.38
N GLN A 178 18.85 -34.37 -2.57
CA GLN A 178 19.38 -35.52 -1.85
C GLN A 178 19.54 -35.20 -0.35
N TYR A 179 18.73 -35.86 0.48
CA TYR A 179 18.87 -35.85 1.94
C TYR A 179 19.43 -37.19 2.43
N ASN A 180 20.55 -37.12 3.16
CA ASN A 180 21.10 -38.26 3.88
C ASN A 180 20.46 -38.34 5.27
N VAL A 181 19.63 -39.35 5.52
CA VAL A 181 18.93 -39.55 6.80
C VAL A 181 19.56 -40.72 7.54
N MET A 182 20.01 -40.49 8.79
CA MET A 182 20.47 -41.54 9.69
C MET A 182 19.41 -41.80 10.76
N ILE A 183 18.93 -43.04 10.85
CA ILE A 183 17.93 -43.45 11.83
C ILE A 183 18.64 -44.28 12.91
N VAL A 184 18.66 -43.75 14.14
CA VAL A 184 19.18 -44.46 15.33
C VAL A 184 17.99 -45.00 16.11
N LEU A 185 17.91 -46.33 16.26
CA LEU A 185 16.81 -47.00 16.94
C LEU A 185 17.28 -47.54 18.29
N ASP A 186 16.64 -47.11 19.38
CA ASP A 186 16.90 -47.67 20.71
C ASP A 186 16.49 -49.16 20.76
N ALA A 187 17.32 -49.96 21.42
CA ALA A 187 17.14 -51.39 21.65
C ALA A 187 17.00 -51.74 23.15
N SER A 188 16.81 -50.73 24.02
CA SER A 188 16.57 -50.93 25.45
C SER A 188 15.34 -51.81 25.72
N GLY A 189 15.32 -52.49 26.87
CA GLY A 189 14.18 -53.33 27.27
C GLY A 189 12.85 -52.57 27.33
N SER A 190 12.88 -51.24 27.46
CA SER A 190 11.68 -50.39 27.43
C SER A 190 10.93 -50.42 26.10
N MET A 191 11.59 -50.85 25.00
CA MET A 191 11.03 -50.97 23.66
C MET A 191 10.19 -52.23 23.48
N GLY A 192 10.29 -53.21 24.38
CA GLY A 192 9.39 -54.37 24.45
C GLY A 192 8.03 -54.05 25.06
N ASN A 193 7.85 -52.87 25.67
CA ASN A 193 6.55 -52.44 26.20
C ASN A 193 5.55 -52.16 25.07
N MET A 194 4.27 -52.37 25.38
CA MET A 194 3.17 -52.09 24.46
C MET A 194 2.97 -50.58 24.22
N ALA A 195 2.57 -50.24 23.00
CA ALA A 195 2.08 -48.95 22.58
C ALA A 195 0.87 -49.18 21.65
N GLY A 196 -0.34 -49.15 22.22
CA GLY A 196 -1.53 -49.66 21.55
C GLY A 196 -1.47 -51.19 21.38
N GLY A 197 -1.80 -51.69 20.19
CA GLY A 197 -1.88 -53.13 19.89
C GLY A 197 -0.56 -53.82 19.53
N LYS A 198 0.59 -53.13 19.59
CA LYS A 198 1.91 -53.66 19.24
C LYS A 198 2.99 -53.14 20.19
N THR A 199 4.17 -53.76 20.20
CA THR A 199 5.32 -53.24 20.97
C THR A 199 5.84 -51.93 20.37
N ARG A 200 6.53 -51.11 21.18
CA ARG A 200 7.20 -49.89 20.68
C ARG A 200 8.24 -50.20 19.61
N MET A 201 8.95 -51.31 19.74
CA MET A 201 9.91 -51.81 18.74
C MET A 201 9.25 -52.13 17.39
N GLU A 202 8.08 -52.77 17.39
CA GLU A 202 7.32 -53.07 16.17
C GLU A 202 6.75 -51.79 15.55
N ALA A 203 6.18 -50.90 16.37
CA ALA A 203 5.69 -49.59 15.92
C ALA A 203 6.80 -48.76 15.24
N ALA A 204 7.99 -48.71 15.85
CA ALA A 204 9.14 -48.01 15.29
C ALA A 204 9.62 -48.64 13.97
N LYS A 205 9.76 -49.98 13.91
CA LYS A 205 10.15 -50.69 12.67
C LYS A 205 9.17 -50.48 11.52
N GLU A 206 7.87 -50.43 11.82
CA GLU A 206 6.82 -50.17 10.84
C GLU A 206 6.87 -48.72 10.34
N ALA A 207 7.00 -47.75 11.24
CA ALA A 207 7.14 -46.34 10.88
C ALA A 207 8.40 -46.07 10.03
N ILE A 208 9.53 -46.68 10.38
CA ILE A 208 10.78 -46.59 9.60
C ILE A 208 10.60 -47.17 8.19
N ARG A 209 9.91 -48.32 8.06
CA ARG A 209 9.59 -48.91 6.75
C ARG A 209 8.65 -48.04 5.94
N SER A 210 7.66 -47.41 6.57
CA SER A 210 6.73 -46.48 5.90
C SER A 210 7.36 -45.14 5.53
N PHE A 211 8.44 -44.74 6.19
CA PHE A 211 9.20 -43.52 5.88
C PHE A 211 10.21 -43.73 4.74
N ALA A 212 10.72 -44.95 4.57
CA ALA A 212 11.74 -45.30 3.60
C ALA A 212 11.21 -46.00 2.33
N ALA A 213 9.88 -46.06 2.15
CA ALA A 213 9.18 -46.67 1.02
C ALA A 213 8.59 -45.59 0.09
#